data_AF-A0A520A3C6-F1
#
_entry.id   AF-A0A520A3C6-F1
#
_cell.length_a   1.000
_cell.length_b   1.000
_cell.length_c   1.000
_cell.angle_alpha   90.00
_cell.angle_beta   90.00
_cell.angle_gamma   90.00
#
_symmetry.space_group_name_H-M   'P 1'
#
loop_
_entity.id
_entity.type
_entity.pdbx_description
1 polymer ?
#
loop_
_entity_poly.entity_id
_entity_poly.type
_entity_poly.pdbx_seq_one_letter_code
_entity_poly.pdbx_strand_id
1 'polypeptide(L)'
;MITLNTSYKIFLLTMLACLSFGYGNAQVILTGTGPTNPELKITVRQELNFGAFTQGPSGGNILISPEGVRSGTGSVVPLNLGDAPTALILE
;
A
#
# COMPACT_ATOMS: atom_id res chain seq x y z
N MET A 1 26.45 1.42 -68.56
CA MET A 1 25.47 2.20 -67.79
C MET A 1 24.12 1.53 -67.98
N ILE A 2 23.67 0.73 -67.01
CA ILE A 2 22.43 -0.05 -67.11
C ILE A 2 21.27 0.86 -66.69
N THR A 3 20.39 1.19 -67.63
CA THR A 3 19.17 1.97 -67.38
C THR A 3 18.03 1.04 -66.99
N LEU A 4 17.67 1.02 -65.71
CA LEU A 4 16.51 0.25 -65.26
C LEU A 4 15.19 0.93 -65.66
N ASN A 5 14.21 0.11 -66.04
CA ASN A 5 12.85 0.53 -66.35
C ASN A 5 12.20 1.22 -65.14
N THR A 6 11.49 2.32 -65.37
CA THR A 6 10.79 3.12 -64.36
C THR A 6 9.86 2.27 -63.48
N SER A 7 9.19 1.27 -64.04
CA SER A 7 8.31 0.38 -63.28
C SER A 7 9.06 -0.44 -62.21
N TYR A 8 10.31 -0.84 -62.50
CA TYR A 8 11.13 -1.58 -61.53
C TYR A 8 11.62 -0.67 -60.40
N LYS A 9 11.94 0.60 -60.72
CA LYS A 9 12.34 1.59 -59.71
C LYS A 9 11.20 1.86 -58.71
N ILE A 10 9.97 1.98 -59.22
CA ILE A 10 8.78 2.18 -58.39
C ILE A 10 8.56 0.97 -57.48
N PHE A 11 8.64 -0.25 -58.02
CA PHE A 11 8.51 -1.47 -57.24
C PHE A 11 9.58 -1.59 -56.14
N LEU A 12 10.83 -1.24 -56.46
CA LEU A 12 11.93 -1.33 -55.50
C LEU A 12 11.81 -0.27 -54.40
N LEU A 13 11.32 0.94 -54.73
CA LEU A 13 11.02 1.99 -53.77
C LEU A 13 9.90 1.60 -52.81
N THR A 14 8.80 1.01 -53.30
CA THR A 14 7.69 0.57 -52.44
C THR A 14 8.10 -0.59 -51.54
N MET A 15 8.92 -1.52 -52.04
CA MET A 15 9.42 -2.63 -51.23
C MET A 15 10.36 -2.16 -50.11
N LEU A 16 11.24 -1.21 -50.40
CA LEU A 16 12.12 -0.59 -49.40
C LEU A 16 11.34 0.19 -48.34
N ALA A 17 10.28 0.90 -48.73
CA ALA A 17 9.41 1.61 -47.80
C ALA A 17 8.73 0.63 -46.82
N CYS A 18 8.15 -0.46 -47.30
CA CYS A 18 7.51 -1.47 -46.44
C CYS A 18 8.46 -2.08 -45.40
N LEU A 19 9.74 -2.29 -45.75
CA LEU A 19 10.75 -2.80 -44.82
C LEU A 19 11.07 -1.83 -43.67
N SER A 20 10.99 -0.51 -43.91
CA SER A 20 11.31 0.50 -42.91
C SER A 20 10.25 0.68 -41.82
N PHE A 21 8.99 0.30 -42.08
CA PHE A 21 7.89 0.44 -41.11
C PHE A 21 7.66 -0.80 -40.22
N GLY A 22 8.36 -1.92 -40.48
CA GLY A 22 8.17 -3.18 -39.75
C GLY A 22 8.89 -3.32 -38.40
N TYR A 23 9.73 -2.35 -38.01
CA TYR A 23 10.59 -2.44 -36.81
C TYR A 23 10.25 -1.36 -35.77
N GLY A 24 9.02 -1.35 -35.27
CA GLY A 24 8.64 -0.59 -34.09
C GLY A 24 8.41 -1.51 -32.90
N ASN A 25 9.47 -1.98 -32.23
CA ASN A 25 9.32 -2.78 -31.01
C ASN A 25 9.00 -1.85 -29.83
N ALA A 26 7.97 -2.21 -29.06
CA ALA A 26 7.53 -1.52 -27.86
C ALA A 26 8.70 -1.31 -26.89
N GLN A 27 9.05 -0.06 -26.62
CA GLN A 27 9.93 0.26 -25.50
C GLN A 27 9.10 0.18 -24.22
N VAL A 28 9.28 -0.91 -23.47
CA VAL A 28 8.80 -1.02 -22.09
C VAL A 28 9.68 -0.11 -21.24
N ILE A 29 9.12 1.03 -20.82
CA ILE A 29 9.76 1.90 -19.84
C ILE A 29 9.66 1.22 -18.48
N LEU A 30 10.76 0.65 -18.00
CA LEU A 30 10.89 0.16 -16.63
C LEU A 30 11.10 1.37 -15.69
N THR A 31 10.06 2.13 -15.40
CA THR A 31 10.06 3.09 -14.28
C THR A 31 9.83 2.32 -12.99
N GLY A 32 10.89 2.00 -12.25
CA GLY A 32 10.71 1.35 -10.95
C GLY A 32 11.97 0.86 -10.24
N THR A 33 12.98 1.71 -10.06
CA THR A 33 13.98 1.49 -8.99
C THR A 33 13.87 2.62 -7.98
N GLY A 34 12.71 2.71 -7.32
CA GLY A 34 12.62 3.41 -6.04
C GLY A 34 13.42 2.62 -4.98
N PRO A 35 13.94 3.28 -3.93
CA PRO A 35 14.74 2.61 -2.92
C PRO A 35 13.96 1.43 -2.34
N THR A 36 14.52 0.23 -2.44
CA THR A 36 14.08 -0.96 -1.69
C THR A 36 14.44 -0.77 -0.23
N ASN A 37 13.78 0.18 0.43
CA ASN A 37 13.74 0.19 1.87
C ASN A 37 12.86 -1.02 2.25
N PRO A 38 13.35 -1.98 3.06
CA PRO A 38 12.46 -3.00 3.59
C PRO A 38 11.30 -2.27 4.26
N GLU A 39 10.12 -2.35 3.64
CA GLU A 39 8.93 -1.71 4.16
C GLU A 39 8.67 -2.34 5.54
N LEU A 40 8.96 -1.59 6.59
CA LEU A 40 8.69 -2.00 7.96
C LEU A 40 7.18 -2.15 8.09
N LYS A 41 6.70 -3.37 7.88
CA LYS A 41 5.29 -3.71 8.00
C LYS A 41 4.96 -3.88 9.47
N ILE A 42 4.46 -2.81 10.07
CA ILE A 42 3.89 -2.87 11.42
C ILE A 42 2.64 -3.73 11.36
N THR A 43 2.66 -4.86 12.06
CA THR A 43 1.48 -5.72 12.23
C THR A 43 0.90 -5.43 13.60
N VAL A 44 -0.13 -4.58 13.63
CA VAL A 44 -0.90 -4.31 14.84
C VAL A 44 -1.70 -5.56 15.17
N ARG A 45 -1.37 -6.22 16.29
CA ARG A 45 -2.12 -7.41 16.74
C ARG A 45 -3.38 -7.07 17.50
N GLN A 46 -3.39 -5.92 18.17
CA GLN A 46 -4.51 -5.44 18.96
C GLN A 46 -4.44 -3.92 19.07
N GLU A 47 -5.57 -3.27 18.83
CA GLU A 47 -5.76 -1.87 19.17
C GLU A 47 -6.28 -1.80 20.60
N LEU A 48 -5.73 -0.91 21.42
CA LEU A 48 -6.08 -0.84 22.83
C LEU A 48 -6.45 0.59 23.20
N ASN A 49 -7.66 0.76 23.72
CA ASN A 49 -8.07 2.01 24.36
C ASN A 49 -8.61 1.70 25.76
N PHE A 50 -7.88 2.20 26.77
CA PHE A 50 -8.23 2.07 28.18
C PHE A 50 -9.46 2.91 28.58
N GLY A 51 -9.79 3.92 27.78
CA GLY A 51 -10.86 4.87 28.05
C GLY A 51 -10.62 5.70 29.30
N ALA A 52 -11.70 6.20 29.88
CA ALA A 52 -11.68 6.83 31.19
C ALA A 52 -12.37 5.97 32.25
N PHE A 53 -11.87 6.05 33.47
CA PHE A 53 -12.45 5.43 34.66
C PHE A 53 -12.35 6.42 35.82
N THR A 54 -13.22 6.24 36.81
CA THR A 54 -13.13 6.95 38.09
C THR A 54 -12.75 5.99 39.21
N GLN A 55 -11.92 6.46 40.13
CA GLN A 55 -11.48 5.73 41.31
C GLN A 55 -12.25 6.22 42.53
N GLY A 56 -12.82 5.30 43.30
CA GLY A 56 -13.28 5.57 44.66
C GLY A 56 -12.29 5.10 45.73
N PRO A 57 -12.71 5.07 47.01
CA PRO A 57 -11.80 5.12 48.17
C PRO A 57 -10.79 3.98 48.29
N SER A 58 -11.12 2.79 47.77
CA SER A 58 -10.32 1.57 47.93
C SER A 58 -9.64 1.11 46.63
N GLY A 59 -9.76 1.86 45.53
CA GLY A 59 -9.23 1.44 44.23
C GLY A 59 -9.89 0.16 43.71
N GLY A 60 -9.22 -0.55 42.79
CA GLY A 60 -9.80 -1.71 42.10
C GLY A 60 -9.09 -2.02 40.78
N ASN A 61 -9.65 -2.96 40.02
CA ASN A 61 -9.07 -3.41 38.76
C ASN A 61 -9.97 -3.05 37.58
N ILE A 62 -9.38 -2.57 36.50
CA ILE A 62 -10.03 -2.44 35.18
C ILE A 62 -9.54 -3.59 34.30
N LEU A 63 -10.47 -4.32 33.71
CA LEU A 63 -10.21 -5.39 32.76
C LEU A 63 -10.78 -5.01 31.39
N ILE A 64 -9.94 -5.11 30.36
CA ILE A 64 -10.27 -4.76 28.98
C ILE A 64 -10.03 -6.01 28.13
N SER A 65 -11.09 -6.48 27.47
CA SER A 65 -10.99 -7.64 26.58
C SER A 65 -10.42 -7.24 25.22
N PRO A 66 -9.86 -8.18 24.44
CA PRO A 66 -9.44 -7.93 23.05
C PRO A 66 -10.55 -7.37 22.16
N GLU A 67 -11.81 -7.67 22.48
CA GLU A 67 -13.01 -7.16 21.78
C GLU A 67 -13.40 -5.74 22.22
N GLY A 68 -12.62 -5.12 23.12
CA GLY A 68 -12.85 -3.76 23.62
C GLY A 68 -13.87 -3.66 24.76
N VAL A 69 -14.35 -4.79 25.29
CA VAL A 69 -15.27 -4.80 26.43
C VAL A 69 -14.52 -4.39 27.70
N ARG A 70 -15.06 -3.42 28.43
CA ARG A 70 -14.45 -2.86 29.64
C ARG A 70 -15.28 -3.25 30.86
N SER A 71 -14.61 -3.72 31.91
CA SER A 71 -15.23 -4.04 33.19
C SER A 71 -14.36 -3.53 34.34
N GLY A 72 -15.00 -3.13 35.43
CA GLY A 72 -14.34 -2.68 36.65
C GLY A 72 -14.73 -3.55 37.83
N THR A 73 -13.79 -3.78 38.74
CA THR A 73 -14.03 -4.42 40.03
C THR A 73 -13.53 -3.53 41.17
N GLY A 74 -14.06 -3.73 42.38
CA GLY A 74 -13.76 -2.88 43.53
C GLY A 74 -14.46 -1.54 43.44
N SER A 75 -13.75 -0.47 43.78
CA SER A 75 -14.27 0.91 43.80
C SER A 75 -13.93 1.70 42.53
N VAL A 76 -13.50 1.03 41.46
CA VAL A 76 -13.23 1.68 40.16
C VAL A 76 -14.40 1.45 39.22
N VAL A 77 -14.87 2.54 38.60
CA VAL A 77 -16.02 2.51 37.67
C VAL A 77 -15.56 2.96 36.28
N PRO A 78 -15.71 2.12 35.24
CA PRO A 78 -15.47 2.53 33.86
C PRO A 78 -16.50 3.59 33.45
N LEU A 79 -16.06 4.68 32.83
CA LEU A 79 -16.95 5.76 32.41
C LEU A 79 -17.49 5.58 30.98
N ASN A 80 -17.07 4.52 30.28
CA ASN A 80 -17.36 4.29 28.85
C ASN A 80 -17.05 5.52 27.97
N LEU A 81 -16.11 6.35 28.41
CA LEU A 81 -15.55 7.47 27.65
C LEU A 81 -14.27 7.01 26.95
N GLY A 82 -14.03 7.53 25.75
CA GLY A 82 -12.82 7.27 24.97
C GLY A 82 -13.14 7.07 23.48
N ASP A 83 -12.22 7.53 22.63
CA ASP A 83 -12.34 7.44 21.18
C ASP A 83 -12.20 5.99 20.65
N ALA A 84 -12.29 5.82 19.33
CA ALA A 84 -11.99 4.54 18.72
C ALA A 84 -10.57 4.05 19.13
N PRO A 85 -10.38 2.73 19.36
CA PRO A 85 -9.06 2.16 19.60
C PRO A 85 -8.07 2.56 18.51
N THR A 86 -6.81 2.79 18.90
CA THR A 86 -5.72 3.01 17.95
C THR A 86 -4.64 1.96 18.15
N ALA A 87 -3.79 1.81 17.13
CA ALA A 87 -2.67 0.90 17.16
C ALA A 87 -1.71 1.22 18.32
N LEU A 88 -1.58 0.29 19.27
CA LEU A 88 -0.56 0.38 20.31
C LEU A 88 0.77 -0.12 19.73
N ILE A 89 1.77 0.76 19.69
CA ILE A 89 3.15 0.41 19.37
C ILE A 89 3.82 0.08 20.71
N LEU A 90 4.25 -1.17 20.89
CA LEU A 90 5.20 -1.52 21.95
C LEU A 90 6.60 -1.26 21.41
N GLU A 91 7.27 -0.26 21.98
CA GLU A 91 8.66 0.09 21.72
C GLU A 91 9.63 -0.64 22.66
#